data_AF-A0A9E5MUS9-F1
#
_entry.id   AF-A0A9E5MUS9-F1
#
_cell.length_a   1.000
_cell.length_b   1.000
_cell.length_c   1.000
_cell.angle_alpha   90.00
_cell.angle_beta   90.00
_cell.angle_gamma   90.00
#
_symmetry.space_group_name_H-M   'P 1'
#
loop_
_entity.id
_entity.type
_entity.pdbx_description
1 polymer ?
#
loop_
_entity_poly.entity_id
_entity_poly.type
_entity_poly.pdbx_seq_one_letter_code
_entity_poly.pdbx_strand_id
1 'polypeptide(L)'
;PPGSLEEQWDPDSVSKALESDFGLRVDVARWIREDKTLNDDAIIERCIEAADKAYTEKESTIGSELMRTVEKQIMLQQLDLHWKEHLAGMDHLRQGIGLRSYAQKNPKQEYKREAFEMFGAMLEQVKH
;
A
#
# COMPACT_ATOMS: atom_id res chain seq x y z
N PRO A 1 -16.68 2.20 -3.61
CA PRO A 1 -16.17 0.97 -4.23
C PRO A 1 -16.11 1.15 -5.76
N PRO A 2 -15.33 0.39 -6.53
CA PRO A 2 -15.30 0.59 -7.98
C PRO A 2 -16.71 0.43 -8.58
N GLY A 3 -17.23 1.48 -9.20
CA GLY A 3 -18.57 1.50 -9.81
C GLY A 3 -19.73 1.59 -8.82
N SER A 4 -19.49 2.04 -7.58
CA SER A 4 -20.57 2.25 -6.59
C SER A 4 -21.38 3.52 -6.84
N LEU A 5 -22.63 3.52 -6.39
CA LEU A 5 -23.48 4.72 -6.38
C LEU A 5 -22.90 5.77 -5.41
N GLU A 6 -23.07 7.06 -5.74
CA GLU A 6 -22.59 8.20 -4.94
C GLU A 6 -23.06 8.15 -3.47
N GLU A 7 -24.24 7.58 -3.21
CA GLU A 7 -24.80 7.42 -1.86
C GLU A 7 -23.99 6.45 -0.97
N GLN A 8 -23.11 5.64 -1.55
CA GLN A 8 -22.24 4.70 -0.84
C GLN A 8 -20.85 5.29 -0.54
N TRP A 9 -20.57 6.51 -0.99
CA TRP A 9 -19.28 7.15 -0.77
C TRP A 9 -19.21 7.74 0.64
N ASP A 10 -18.08 7.49 1.31
CA ASP A 10 -17.75 8.13 2.58
C ASP A 10 -16.51 9.04 2.38
N PRO A 11 -16.71 10.27 1.85
CA PRO A 11 -15.60 11.17 1.55
C PRO A 11 -14.87 11.66 2.81
N ASP A 12 -15.53 11.69 3.96
CA ASP A 12 -14.91 12.06 5.23
C ASP A 12 -13.92 10.98 5.68
N SER A 13 -14.25 9.70 5.48
CA SER A 13 -13.31 8.60 5.73
C SER A 13 -12.08 8.67 4.83
N VAL A 14 -12.24 9.04 3.55
CA VAL A 14 -11.14 9.17 2.59
C VAL A 14 -10.21 10.31 3.01
N SER A 15 -10.76 11.48 3.35
CA SER A 15 -9.98 12.60 3.89
C SER A 15 -9.16 12.22 5.13
N LYS A 16 -9.75 11.45 6.06
CA LYS A 16 -9.05 10.97 7.26
C LYS A 16 -7.94 9.97 6.94
N ALA A 17 -8.19 9.04 6.03
CA ALA A 17 -7.17 8.07 5.60
C ALA A 17 -5.99 8.78 4.91
N LEU A 18 -6.27 9.76 4.05
CA LEU A 18 -5.25 10.58 3.40
C LEU A 18 -4.40 11.38 4.40
N GLU A 19 -5.01 11.92 5.46
CA GLU A 19 -4.26 12.59 6.52
C GLU A 19 -3.44 11.62 7.38
N SER A 20 -4.01 10.48 7.77
CA SER A 20 -3.34 9.46 8.60
C SER A 20 -2.14 8.85 7.90
N ASP A 21 -2.33 8.40 6.67
CA ASP A 21 -1.40 7.50 6.00
C ASP A 21 -0.41 8.27 5.13
N PHE A 22 -0.85 9.39 4.53
CA PHE A 22 -0.04 10.20 3.63
C PHE A 22 0.30 11.59 4.18
N GLY A 23 -0.25 11.97 5.34
CA GLY A 23 -0.09 13.34 5.87
C GLY A 23 -0.78 14.41 5.01
N LEU A 24 -1.64 14.00 4.08
CA LEU A 24 -2.25 14.86 3.09
C LEU A 24 -3.58 15.41 3.61
N ARG A 25 -3.61 16.71 3.91
CA ARG A 25 -4.81 17.40 4.39
C ARG A 25 -5.64 17.92 3.22
N VAL A 26 -6.59 17.10 2.77
CA VAL A 26 -7.56 17.46 1.72
C VAL A 26 -8.98 17.21 2.19
N ASP A 27 -9.90 18.07 1.75
CA ASP A 27 -11.34 17.97 2.06
C ASP A 27 -12.07 17.46 0.81
N VAL A 28 -12.15 16.13 0.69
CA VAL A 28 -12.78 15.44 -0.45
C VAL A 28 -14.28 15.72 -0.47
N ALA A 29 -14.92 15.82 0.71
CA ALA A 29 -16.34 16.14 0.83
C ALA A 29 -16.65 17.53 0.26
N ARG A 30 -15.76 18.50 0.46
CA ARG A 30 -15.87 19.82 -0.16
C ARG A 30 -15.76 19.75 -1.68
N TRP A 31 -14.83 18.96 -2.24
CA TRP A 31 -14.68 18.82 -3.68
C TRP A 31 -15.96 18.30 -4.34
N ILE A 32 -16.56 17.25 -3.78
CA ILE A 32 -17.82 16.67 -4.30
C ILE A 32 -18.99 17.65 -4.18
N ARG A 33 -19.04 18.46 -3.10
CA ARG A 33 -20.07 19.50 -2.94
C ARG A 33 -19.94 20.63 -3.96
N GLU A 34 -18.72 21.03 -4.28
CA GLU A 34 -18.42 22.11 -5.24
C GLU A 34 -18.62 21.66 -6.69
N ASP A 35 -18.32 20.40 -7.00
CA ASP A 35 -18.44 19.84 -8.34
C ASP A 35 -19.16 18.48 -8.31
N LYS A 36 -20.45 18.52 -8.65
CA LYS A 36 -21.32 17.33 -8.72
C LYS A 36 -21.09 16.45 -9.95
N THR A 37 -20.15 16.82 -10.83
CA THR A 37 -19.79 16.01 -12.00
C THR A 37 -18.58 15.12 -11.76
N LEU A 38 -17.94 15.26 -10.58
CA LEU A 38 -16.83 14.41 -10.14
C LEU A 38 -17.29 12.96 -10.00
N ASN A 39 -16.72 12.09 -10.83
CA ASN A 39 -16.83 10.65 -10.70
C ASN A 39 -15.68 10.09 -9.84
N ASP A 40 -15.74 8.79 -9.54
CA ASP A 40 -14.70 8.07 -8.78
C ASP A 40 -13.28 8.36 -9.32
N ASP A 41 -13.10 8.24 -10.63
CA ASP A 41 -11.79 8.39 -11.29
C ASP A 41 -11.23 9.82 -11.15
N ALA A 42 -12.07 10.85 -11.32
CA ALA A 42 -11.65 12.24 -11.19
C ALA A 42 -11.30 12.61 -9.74
N ILE A 43 -11.94 12.00 -8.75
CA ILE A 43 -11.58 12.18 -7.34
C ILE A 43 -10.20 11.58 -7.06
N ILE A 44 -9.94 10.38 -7.60
CA ILE A 44 -8.63 9.72 -7.47
C ILE A 44 -7.54 10.57 -8.12
N GLU A 45 -7.75 11.03 -9.36
CA GLU A 45 -6.81 11.89 -10.09
C GLU A 45 -6.50 13.17 -9.28
N ARG A 46 -7.53 13.83 -8.75
CA ARG A 46 -7.35 15.05 -7.93
C ARG A 46 -6.60 14.78 -6.62
N CYS A 47 -6.79 13.62 -5.99
CA CYS A 47 -6.01 13.22 -4.82
C CYS A 47 -4.52 13.01 -5.17
N ILE A 48 -4.25 12.35 -6.30
CA ILE A 48 -2.89 12.14 -6.80
C ILE A 48 -2.20 13.47 -7.11
N GLU A 49 -2.88 14.38 -7.81
CA GLU A 49 -2.36 15.73 -8.08
C GLU A 49 -2.04 16.51 -6.80
N ALA A 50 -2.89 16.41 -5.78
CA ALA A 50 -2.65 17.04 -4.48
C ALA A 50 -1.42 16.43 -3.77
N ALA A 51 -1.24 15.11 -3.86
CA ALA A 51 -0.08 14.41 -3.31
C ALA A 51 1.21 14.80 -4.06
N ASP A 52 1.19 14.83 -5.40
CA ASP A 52 2.32 15.23 -6.23
C ASP A 52 2.74 16.68 -5.96
N LYS A 53 1.76 17.56 -5.77
CA LYS A 53 2.03 18.94 -5.40
C LYS A 53 2.70 19.05 -4.03
N ALA A 54 2.16 18.37 -3.02
CA ALA A 54 2.74 18.33 -1.68
C ALA A 54 4.17 17.74 -1.70
N TYR A 55 4.38 16.71 -2.50
CA TYR A 55 5.69 16.10 -2.73
C TYR A 55 6.66 17.11 -3.36
N THR A 56 6.25 17.80 -4.43
CA THR A 56 7.07 18.79 -5.14
C THR A 56 7.44 19.98 -4.24
N GLU A 57 6.50 20.46 -3.42
CA GLU A 57 6.76 21.51 -2.43
C GLU A 57 7.81 21.06 -1.39
N LYS A 58 7.69 19.81 -0.91
CA LYS A 58 8.66 19.22 0.01
C LYS A 58 10.04 19.04 -0.64
N GLU A 59 10.09 18.56 -1.89
CA GLU A 59 11.32 18.43 -2.66
C GLU A 59 11.99 19.79 -2.87
N SER A 60 11.23 20.84 -3.18
CA SER A 60 11.78 22.19 -3.36
C SER A 60 12.44 22.75 -2.10
N THR A 61 11.97 22.33 -0.92
CA THR A 61 12.51 22.75 0.38
C THR A 61 13.77 21.97 0.77
N ILE A 62 13.83 20.68 0.45
CA ILE A 62 14.92 19.76 0.83
C ILE A 62 16.04 19.74 -0.22
N GLY A 63 15.69 19.92 -1.49
CA GLY A 63 16.56 19.76 -2.66
C GLY A 63 16.49 18.35 -3.26
N SER A 64 16.47 18.27 -4.60
CA SER A 64 16.26 17.02 -5.34
C SER A 64 17.28 15.92 -5.04
N GLU A 65 18.57 16.24 -4.95
CA GLU A 65 19.62 15.23 -4.69
C GLU A 65 19.45 14.54 -3.34
N LEU A 66 19.19 15.32 -2.29
CA LEU A 66 18.92 14.79 -0.96
C LEU A 66 17.59 14.02 -0.95
N MET A 67 16.56 14.53 -1.63
CA MET A 67 15.27 13.86 -1.72
C MET A 67 15.40 12.47 -2.37
N ARG A 68 16.15 12.31 -3.47
CA ARG A 68 16.44 11.00 -4.08
C ARG A 68 17.14 10.04 -3.13
N THR A 69 18.05 10.56 -2.32
CA THR A 69 18.76 9.75 -1.32
C THR A 69 17.80 9.27 -0.22
N VAL A 70 16.92 10.16 0.25
CA VAL A 70 15.90 9.85 1.24
C VAL A 70 14.91 8.81 0.71
N GLU A 71 14.38 8.99 -0.51
CA GLU A 71 13.48 8.02 -1.16
C GLU A 71 14.12 6.63 -1.20
N LYS A 72 15.37 6.55 -1.69
CA LYS A 72 16.11 5.29 -1.78
C LYS A 72 16.30 4.64 -0.41
N GLN A 73 16.67 5.43 0.60
CA GLN A 73 16.89 4.91 1.94
C GLN A 73 15.61 4.36 2.56
N ILE A 74 14.48 5.07 2.42
CA ILE A 74 13.18 4.62 2.91
C ILE A 74 12.79 3.31 2.21
N MET A 75 12.88 3.25 0.88
CA MET A 75 12.54 2.05 0.11
C MET A 75 13.39 0.83 0.52
N LEU A 76 14.70 1.01 0.69
CA LEU A 76 15.57 -0.07 1.16
C LEU A 76 15.23 -0.51 2.58
N GLN A 77 14.92 0.43 3.48
CA GLN A 77 14.55 0.11 4.85
C GLN A 77 13.24 -0.71 4.92
N GLN A 78 12.23 -0.34 4.13
CA GLN A 78 10.96 -1.08 4.09
C GLN A 78 11.13 -2.46 3.45
N LEU A 79 11.92 -2.56 2.37
CA LEU A 79 12.24 -3.83 1.77
C LEU A 79 12.96 -4.76 2.77
N ASP A 80 13.95 -4.24 3.49
CA ASP A 80 14.69 -5.01 4.49
C ASP A 80 13.81 -5.46 5.66
N LEU A 81 12.85 -4.62 6.09
CA LEU A 81 11.90 -4.95 7.14
C LEU A 81 11.01 -6.12 6.71
N HIS A 82 10.30 -5.97 5.59
CA HIS A 82 9.38 -6.99 5.09
C HIS A 82 10.10 -8.27 4.66
N TRP A 83 11.33 -8.16 4.15
CA TRP A 83 12.15 -9.32 3.85
C TRP A 83 12.49 -10.13 5.11
N LYS A 84 12.84 -9.48 6.23
CA LYS A 84 13.08 -10.17 7.50
C LYS A 84 11.83 -10.85 8.04
N GLU A 85 10.67 -10.19 7.95
CA GLU A 85 9.39 -10.77 8.32
C GLU A 85 9.04 -11.98 7.44
N HIS A 86 9.27 -11.88 6.13
CA HIS A 86 9.10 -12.98 5.20
C HIS A 86 10.01 -14.17 5.56
N LEU A 87 11.29 -13.94 5.84
CA LEU A 87 12.21 -15.00 6.26
C LEU A 87 11.74 -15.69 7.55
N ALA A 88 11.27 -14.93 8.55
CA ALA A 88 10.70 -15.49 9.78
C ALA A 88 9.44 -16.33 9.49
N GLY A 89 8.56 -15.84 8.61
CA GLY A 89 7.38 -16.58 8.15
C GLY A 89 7.74 -17.87 7.40
N MET A 90 8.78 -17.83 6.57
CA MET A 90 9.30 -18.99 5.85
C MET A 90 9.85 -20.06 6.79
N ASP A 91 10.54 -19.65 7.86
CA ASP A 91 11.01 -20.56 8.90
C ASP A 91 9.84 -21.23 9.65
N HIS A 92 8.79 -20.47 10.01
CA HIS A 92 7.59 -21.03 10.61
C HIS A 92 6.87 -22.01 9.67
N LEU A 93 6.73 -21.66 8.38
CA LEU A 93 6.13 -22.52 7.38
C LEU A 93 6.91 -23.83 7.23
N ARG A 94 8.24 -23.76 7.23
CA ARG A 94 9.11 -24.94 7.16
C ARG A 94 8.94 -25.88 8.36
N GLN A 95 8.75 -25.35 9.57
CA GLN A 95 8.52 -26.17 10.77
C GLN A 95 7.11 -26.80 10.77
N GLY A 96 6.10 -26.08 10.26
CA GLY A 96 4.71 -26.53 10.24
C GLY A 96 4.33 -27.47 9.09
N ILE A 97 5.10 -27.48 7.98
CA ILE A 97 4.73 -28.23 6.77
C ILE A 97 4.64 -29.75 6.98
N GLY A 98 5.37 -30.28 7.97
CA GLY A 98 5.36 -31.70 8.31
C GLY A 98 3.97 -32.21 8.68
N LEU A 99 3.14 -31.38 9.33
CA LEU A 99 1.77 -31.74 9.70
C LEU A 99 0.84 -31.90 8.49
N ARG A 100 1.17 -31.28 7.34
CA ARG A 100 0.37 -31.39 6.11
C ARG A 100 0.60 -32.68 5.34
N SER A 101 1.70 -33.39 5.61
CA SER A 101 1.95 -34.73 5.05
C SER A 101 0.88 -35.75 5.47
N TYR A 102 0.23 -35.53 6.62
CA TYR A 102 -0.88 -36.37 7.10
C TYR A 102 -2.13 -36.29 6.23
N ALA A 103 -2.30 -35.22 5.44
CA ALA A 103 -3.43 -35.05 4.53
C ALA A 103 -3.20 -35.67 3.13
N GLN A 104 -2.22 -36.58 2.99
CA GLN A 104 -1.81 -37.21 1.72
C GLN A 104 -1.35 -36.23 0.62
N LYS A 105 -1.11 -34.96 0.96
CA LYS A 105 -0.54 -33.96 0.04
C LYS A 105 0.98 -34.01 0.08
N ASN A 106 1.62 -33.71 -1.05
CA ASN A 106 3.08 -33.63 -1.13
C ASN A 106 3.58 -32.37 -0.39
N PRO A 107 4.29 -32.49 0.74
CA PRO A 107 4.69 -31.34 1.57
C PRO A 107 5.55 -30.33 0.80
N LYS A 108 6.37 -30.80 -0.14
CA LYS A 108 7.24 -29.95 -0.95
C LYS A 108 6.44 -29.06 -1.92
N GLN A 109 5.34 -29.57 -2.47
CA GLN A 109 4.48 -28.78 -3.36
C GLN A 109 3.67 -27.75 -2.59
N GLU A 110 3.11 -28.12 -1.43
CA GLU A 110 2.37 -27.20 -0.57
C GLU A 110 3.27 -26.07 -0.05
N TYR A 111 4.50 -26.39 0.40
CA TYR A 111 5.48 -25.39 0.82
C TYR A 111 5.76 -24.38 -0.28
N LYS A 112 5.97 -24.83 -1.52
CA LYS A 112 6.23 -23.93 -2.65
C LYS A 112 5.05 -23.02 -2.94
N ARG A 113 3.82 -23.54 -2.87
CA ARG A 113 2.61 -22.75 -3.13
C ARG A 113 2.45 -21.66 -2.08
N GLU A 114 2.48 -22.04 -0.80
CA GLU A 114 2.32 -21.10 0.31
C GLU A 114 3.46 -20.09 0.39
N ALA A 115 4.71 -20.51 0.17
CA ALA A 115 5.85 -19.61 0.11
C ALA A 115 5.70 -18.56 -1.00
N PHE A 116 5.17 -18.96 -2.17
CA PHE A 116 4.94 -18.03 -3.27
C PHE A 116 3.81 -17.04 -2.97
N GLU A 117 2.72 -17.51 -2.36
CA GLU A 117 1.63 -16.63 -1.88
C GLU A 117 2.14 -15.61 -0.85
N MET A 118 2.93 -16.05 0.13
CA MET A 118 3.55 -15.18 1.13
C MET A 118 4.52 -14.17 0.51
N PHE A 119 5.27 -14.56 -0.51
CA PHE A 119 6.16 -13.66 -1.24
C PHE A 119 5.37 -12.59 -2.01
N GLY A 120 4.28 -12.98 -2.68
CA GLY A 120 3.38 -12.03 -3.34
C GLY A 120 2.78 -11.02 -2.37
N ALA A 121 2.32 -11.48 -1.20
CA ALA A 121 1.82 -10.60 -0.14
C ALA A 121 2.88 -9.62 0.37
N MET A 122 4.12 -10.10 0.58
CA MET A 122 5.25 -9.24 0.99
C MET A 122 5.53 -8.15 -0.06
N LEU A 123 5.49 -8.47 -1.35
CA LEU A 123 5.71 -7.49 -2.42
C LEU A 123 4.62 -6.41 -2.46
N GLU A 124 3.37 -6.75 -2.16
CA GLU A 124 2.30 -5.75 -2.05
C GLU A 124 2.47 -4.88 -0.80
N GLN A 125 2.90 -5.44 0.33
CA GLN A 125 3.19 -4.68 1.54
C GLN A 125 4.32 -3.66 1.33
N VAL A 126 5.37 -4.01 0.59
CA VAL A 126 6.47 -3.07 0.28
C VAL A 126 6.00 -1.87 -0.55
N LYS A 127 4.89 -1.99 -1.30
CA LYS A 127 4.33 -0.89 -2.11
C LYS A 127 3.41 0.05 -1.33
N HIS A 128 2.88 -0.41 -0.19
CA HIS A 128 1.96 0.34 0.67
C HIS A 128 2.71 1.14 1.72
#